data_AF-A0A943K340-F1
#
_entry.id   AF-A0A943K340-F1
#
_cell.length_a   1.000
_cell.length_b   1.000
_cell.length_c   1.000
_cell.angle_alpha   90.00
_cell.angle_beta   90.00
_cell.angle_gamma   90.00
#
_symmetry.space_group_name_H-M   'P 1'
#
loop_
_entity.id
_entity.type
_entity.pdbx_description
1 polymer ?
#
loop_
_entity_poly.entity_id
_entity_poly.type
_entity_poly.pdbx_seq_one_letter_code
_entity_poly.pdbx_strand_id
1 'polypeptide(L)'
;MADKNRVSFTGDAGCLSNENKSVLDSINYVYSLISKELEQKSDKGIKYIEEQSGVTLYKGMIFKNIGKYKSTVTVVVPQKNKQGDVIKITIKDKNKEPENYYIFDLNKVALSNDRTKILSKAEMEEYDIDAKISDISSDLDENFLNLRKIVMSRTGKDLRPDDGLIPYDISSDLKCITDAAEGADKNFDDFTLSEKQSLTQNFSRYVPSKVQRFHTFKNLGKDRLTITYGKISSGLHSGLSKIIVSDSNGNYVDSYLIKNNNKLVSNYNPKYPNYIQEKLTFYDEFSIDKRCDKLAEYAGLLKDVFIDFEHYVVRQKLPEPKILKDGVFCKDDLEKLTKVFVSYNTINNEFAKLNQPQITALKTSYGKLDCSPGKRGFVFKDAGKKGRNISYYKMQCYHPDVVRIIVNDEKADAPQYFLIQNGKLVKNYNPAYPNVIPKNLIFYNEEEIQSKNISEYIDILDKCMTDLKTYVNDAAEKRREAKLAELKKKQEAQILKQKIKAGLIPKPPKPLKPQNPKQQKNDTQKLIKIFIKERTSDFKSALEKAQVNLDEFDAAMIEIQRQVRAFFEKNNNTEIQ
;
A
#
# COMPACT_ATOMS: atom_id res chain seq x y z
N MET A 1 -2.33 -24.25 -1.57
CA MET A 1 -0.88 -24.46 -1.61
C MET A 1 -0.63 -25.93 -1.37
N ALA A 2 0.08 -26.61 -2.26
CA ALA A 2 0.35 -28.03 -2.18
C ALA A 2 1.23 -28.34 -0.94
N ASP A 3 0.81 -29.35 -0.17
CA ASP A 3 1.49 -29.88 1.02
C ASP A 3 2.90 -30.37 0.66
N LYS A 4 3.94 -29.64 1.09
CA LYS A 4 5.36 -30.03 0.89
C LYS A 4 5.96 -30.89 2.02
N ASN A 5 5.17 -31.31 3.02
CA ASN A 5 5.67 -32.09 4.17
C ASN A 5 5.02 -33.48 4.32
N ARG A 6 4.40 -34.02 3.26
CA ARG A 6 4.05 -35.45 3.23
C ARG A 6 5.27 -36.24 2.76
N VAL A 7 5.83 -37.06 3.65
CA VAL A 7 6.75 -38.13 3.26
C VAL A 7 5.94 -39.08 2.36
N SER A 8 6.19 -39.04 1.05
CA SER A 8 5.56 -39.94 0.09
C SER A 8 6.36 -41.25 0.03
N PHE A 9 5.70 -42.36 0.33
CA PHE A 9 6.31 -43.68 0.35
C PHE A 9 6.32 -44.28 -1.06
N THR A 10 7.51 -44.55 -1.60
CA THR A 10 7.68 -45.31 -2.85
C THR A 10 8.77 -46.37 -2.61
N GLY A 11 8.37 -47.57 -2.15
CA GLY A 11 9.25 -48.73 -1.93
C GLY A 11 8.72 -49.70 -0.85
N ASP A 12 9.19 -50.95 -0.86
CA ASP A 12 8.94 -51.97 0.18
C ASP A 12 9.65 -51.55 1.49
N ALA A 13 8.96 -50.73 2.29
CA ALA A 13 9.45 -50.29 3.58
C ALA A 13 9.56 -51.48 4.55
N GLY A 14 10.72 -51.64 5.16
CA GLY A 14 10.91 -52.62 6.22
C GLY A 14 10.09 -52.22 7.46
N CYS A 15 9.52 -53.20 8.13
CA CYS A 15 8.71 -53.00 9.33
C CYS A 15 9.28 -53.81 10.48
N LEU A 16 9.22 -53.25 11.68
CA LEU A 16 9.44 -53.99 12.92
C LEU A 16 8.36 -55.06 13.09
N SER A 17 8.70 -56.11 13.83
CA SER A 17 7.78 -57.18 14.22
C SER A 17 6.60 -56.64 15.05
N ASN A 18 5.49 -57.38 15.03
CA ASN A 18 4.29 -57.02 15.81
C ASN A 18 4.57 -57.01 17.33
N GLU A 19 5.50 -57.84 17.80
CA GLU A 19 5.93 -57.88 19.19
C GLU A 19 6.63 -56.56 19.56
N ASN A 20 7.61 -56.13 18.78
CA ASN A 20 8.28 -54.84 18.95
C ASN A 20 7.29 -53.67 18.90
N LYS A 21 6.34 -53.70 17.96
CA LYS A 21 5.29 -52.69 17.87
C LYS A 21 4.46 -52.60 19.15
N SER A 22 4.09 -53.73 19.75
CA SER A 22 3.33 -53.78 21.00
C SER A 22 4.11 -53.22 22.20
N VAL A 23 5.40 -53.55 22.30
CA VAL A 23 6.26 -53.04 23.38
C VAL A 23 6.48 -51.53 23.23
N LEU A 24 6.72 -51.05 22.01
CA LEU A 24 6.88 -49.62 21.74
C LEU A 24 5.61 -48.82 22.00
N ASP A 25 4.43 -49.39 21.76
CA ASP A 25 3.15 -48.78 22.13
C ASP A 25 3.00 -48.63 23.66
N SER A 26 3.37 -49.67 24.43
CA SER A 26 3.43 -49.62 25.89
C SER A 26 4.37 -48.52 26.38
N ILE A 27 5.60 -48.46 25.84
CA ILE A 27 6.59 -47.44 26.17
C ILE A 27 6.05 -46.04 25.84
N ASN A 28 5.42 -45.85 24.68
CA ASN A 28 4.84 -44.58 24.26
C ASN A 28 3.73 -44.10 25.23
N TYR A 29 2.83 -45.01 25.61
CA TYR A 29 1.76 -44.75 26.56
C TYR A 29 2.31 -44.37 27.94
N VAL A 30 3.27 -45.15 28.46
CA VAL A 30 3.86 -44.90 29.78
C VAL A 30 4.68 -43.61 29.79
N TYR A 31 5.46 -43.33 28.73
CA TYR A 31 6.17 -42.07 28.57
C TYR A 31 5.21 -40.88 28.63
N SER A 32 4.07 -40.97 27.95
CA SER A 32 3.06 -39.91 27.95
C SER A 32 2.44 -39.67 29.33
N LEU A 33 2.13 -40.75 30.06
CA LEU A 33 1.62 -40.66 31.44
C LEU A 33 2.63 -40.01 32.38
N ILE A 34 3.89 -40.46 32.34
CA ILE A 34 4.96 -39.91 33.16
C ILE A 34 5.16 -38.43 32.82
N SER A 35 5.26 -38.09 31.52
CA SER A 35 5.47 -36.71 31.07
C SER A 35 4.40 -35.77 31.61
N LYS A 36 3.12 -36.18 31.58
CA LYS A 36 2.00 -35.39 32.13
C LYS A 36 2.12 -35.14 33.63
N GLU A 37 2.60 -36.11 34.39
CA GLU A 37 2.84 -35.93 35.83
C GLU A 37 4.07 -35.06 36.10
N LEU A 38 5.16 -35.25 35.36
CA LEU A 38 6.38 -34.46 35.50
C LEU A 38 6.14 -32.98 35.20
N GLU A 39 5.23 -32.65 34.26
CA GLU A 39 4.85 -31.26 33.96
C GLU A 39 4.27 -30.50 35.17
N GLN A 40 3.76 -31.21 36.18
CA GLN A 40 3.18 -30.63 37.39
C GLN A 40 4.18 -30.56 38.55
N LYS A 41 5.37 -31.15 38.43
CA LYS A 41 6.33 -31.23 39.54
C LYS A 41 7.21 -29.99 39.64
N SER A 42 7.55 -29.64 40.87
CA SER A 42 8.61 -28.69 41.20
C SER A 42 9.99 -29.27 40.88
N ASP A 43 11.02 -28.43 40.77
CA ASP A 43 12.41 -28.88 40.57
C ASP A 43 12.86 -29.86 41.66
N LYS A 44 12.43 -29.63 42.91
CA LYS A 44 12.68 -30.55 44.03
C LYS A 44 12.01 -31.91 43.79
N GLY A 45 10.77 -31.90 43.31
CA GLY A 45 10.03 -33.12 42.98
C GLY A 45 10.66 -33.90 41.84
N ILE A 46 11.10 -33.22 40.78
CA ILE A 46 11.85 -33.82 39.66
C ILE A 46 13.14 -34.45 40.19
N LYS A 47 13.94 -33.70 40.94
CA LYS A 47 15.22 -34.19 41.49
C LYS A 47 15.05 -35.41 42.38
N TYR A 48 14.00 -35.43 43.22
CA TYR A 48 13.66 -36.61 44.01
C TYR A 48 13.37 -37.83 43.12
N ILE A 49 12.57 -37.67 42.06
CA ILE A 49 12.25 -38.76 41.13
C ILE A 49 13.52 -39.25 40.43
N GLU A 50 14.41 -38.36 40.00
CA GLU A 50 15.68 -38.74 39.38
C GLU A 50 16.59 -39.51 40.34
N GLU A 51 16.70 -39.08 41.60
CA GLU A 51 17.50 -39.75 42.64
C GLU A 51 16.95 -41.15 42.98
N GLN A 52 15.63 -41.32 43.05
CA GLN A 52 15.01 -42.60 43.38
C GLN A 52 14.97 -43.58 42.20
N SER A 53 14.79 -43.08 40.98
CA SER A 53 14.70 -43.91 39.78
C SER A 53 16.06 -44.20 39.14
N GLY A 54 17.07 -43.37 39.39
CA GLY A 54 18.34 -43.40 38.65
C GLY A 54 18.22 -42.91 37.20
N VAL A 55 17.04 -42.40 36.79
CA VAL A 55 16.74 -41.89 35.45
C VAL A 55 16.95 -40.38 35.43
N THR A 56 17.57 -39.85 34.37
CA THR A 56 17.64 -38.40 34.15
C THR A 56 16.50 -37.96 33.24
N LEU A 57 15.77 -36.91 33.60
CA LEU A 57 14.50 -36.47 32.98
C LEU A 57 14.64 -35.20 32.11
N TYR A 58 15.86 -34.73 31.90
CA TYR A 58 16.15 -33.54 31.10
C TYR A 58 16.19 -33.85 29.60
N LYS A 59 15.33 -33.18 28.81
CA LYS A 59 15.21 -33.33 27.33
C LYS A 59 14.92 -34.76 26.83
N GLY A 60 14.25 -35.56 27.66
CA GLY A 60 13.94 -36.96 27.41
C GLY A 60 14.03 -37.78 28.69
N MET A 61 13.76 -39.08 28.61
CA MET A 61 13.99 -40.02 29.70
C MET A 61 15.27 -40.81 29.40
N ILE A 62 16.30 -40.58 30.21
CA ILE A 62 17.65 -41.13 30.02
C ILE A 62 17.90 -42.21 31.06
N PHE A 63 17.97 -43.44 30.58
CA PHE A 63 18.22 -44.64 31.36
C PHE A 63 19.69 -45.03 31.22
N LYS A 64 20.35 -45.37 32.34
CA LYS A 64 21.76 -45.76 32.36
C LYS A 64 21.89 -47.24 32.71
N ASN A 65 22.95 -47.87 32.20
CA ASN A 65 23.26 -49.29 32.43
C ASN A 65 22.17 -50.25 31.92
N ILE A 66 21.62 -49.97 30.74
CA ILE A 66 20.58 -50.77 30.10
C ILE A 66 21.21 -51.87 29.26
N GLY A 67 20.65 -53.08 29.35
CA GLY A 67 21.04 -54.27 28.61
C GLY A 67 22.44 -54.79 28.85
N LYS A 68 22.80 -55.81 28.06
CA LYS A 68 24.07 -56.55 28.18
C LYS A 68 25.31 -55.66 28.10
N TYR A 69 25.25 -54.58 27.33
CA TYR A 69 26.38 -53.68 27.09
C TYR A 69 26.44 -52.48 28.06
N LYS A 70 25.54 -52.44 29.06
CA LYS A 70 25.42 -51.34 30.04
C LYS A 70 25.33 -49.97 29.35
N SER A 71 24.53 -49.91 28.30
CA SER A 71 24.39 -48.74 27.45
C SER A 71 23.63 -47.63 28.18
N THR A 72 23.81 -46.39 27.72
CA THR A 72 22.91 -45.28 28.08
C THR A 72 21.87 -45.17 26.97
N VAL A 73 20.59 -45.29 27.33
CA VAL A 73 19.47 -45.22 26.39
C VAL A 73 18.64 -43.99 26.69
N THR A 74 18.49 -43.12 25.69
CA THR A 74 17.63 -41.93 25.79
C THR A 74 16.39 -42.14 24.94
N VAL A 75 15.22 -41.99 25.54
CA VAL A 75 13.93 -42.05 24.86
C VAL A 75 13.32 -40.66 24.84
N VAL A 76 12.89 -40.22 23.65
CA VAL A 76 12.15 -38.98 23.45
C VAL A 76 10.94 -39.28 22.58
N VAL A 77 9.75 -38.97 23.09
CA VAL A 77 8.52 -38.96 22.30
C VAL A 77 8.18 -37.49 22.01
N PRO A 78 8.40 -37.00 20.77
CA PRO A 78 7.95 -35.68 20.37
C PRO A 78 6.42 -35.63 20.41
N GLN A 79 5.85 -34.49 20.80
CA GLN A 79 4.40 -34.29 20.73
C GLN A 79 3.88 -34.48 19.29
N LYS A 80 2.65 -34.98 19.15
CA LYS A 80 2.00 -35.28 17.85
C LYS A 80 2.18 -34.13 16.86
N ASN A 81 3.09 -34.33 15.91
CA ASN A 81 3.14 -33.54 14.69
C ASN A 81 2.21 -34.18 13.65
N LYS A 82 1.96 -33.50 12.54
CA LYS A 82 1.11 -33.98 11.43
C LYS A 82 1.60 -35.29 10.75
N GLN A 83 2.61 -35.97 11.30
CA GLN A 83 3.31 -37.13 10.75
C GLN A 83 3.19 -38.43 11.59
N GLY A 84 2.33 -38.46 12.62
CA GLY A 84 2.12 -39.65 13.45
C GLY A 84 2.95 -39.67 14.74
N ASP A 85 2.82 -40.75 15.53
CA ASP A 85 3.59 -40.95 16.75
C ASP A 85 5.04 -41.31 16.37
N VAL A 86 6.01 -40.52 16.86
CA VAL A 86 7.44 -40.74 16.61
C VAL A 86 8.12 -41.06 17.93
N ILE A 87 8.90 -42.14 17.97
CA ILE A 87 9.77 -42.43 19.12
C ILE A 87 11.20 -42.29 18.64
N LYS A 88 11.97 -41.44 19.32
CA LYS A 88 13.41 -41.39 19.15
C LYS A 88 14.07 -42.19 20.26
N ILE A 89 14.83 -43.22 19.88
CA ILE A 89 15.69 -43.99 20.78
C ILE A 89 17.14 -43.69 20.42
N THR A 90 17.92 -43.21 21.39
CA THR A 90 19.37 -43.03 21.24
C THR A 90 20.08 -44.00 22.16
N ILE A 91 20.96 -44.83 21.62
CA ILE A 91 21.80 -45.76 22.38
C ILE A 91 23.23 -45.25 22.37
N LYS A 92 23.87 -45.24 23.53
CA LYS A 92 25.29 -44.93 23.66
C LYS A 92 25.98 -45.99 24.49
N ASP A 93 26.81 -46.79 23.83
CA ASP A 93 27.74 -47.71 24.47
C ASP A 93 29.01 -46.95 24.93
N LYS A 94 29.76 -47.56 25.87
CA LYS A 94 31.06 -47.02 26.26
C LYS A 94 32.01 -46.97 25.05
N ASN A 95 32.56 -45.79 24.77
CA ASN A 95 33.54 -45.50 23.71
C ASN A 95 33.03 -45.70 22.26
N LYS A 96 31.72 -45.73 22.03
CA LYS A 96 31.13 -45.68 20.67
C LYS A 96 30.36 -44.38 20.44
N GLU A 97 30.24 -44.02 19.16
CA GLU A 97 29.34 -42.96 18.74
C GLU A 97 27.87 -43.33 19.02
N PRO A 98 27.00 -42.37 19.37
CA PRO A 98 25.60 -42.66 19.66
C PRO A 98 24.82 -43.11 18.41
N GLU A 99 24.14 -44.24 18.54
CA GLU A 99 23.22 -44.74 17.51
C GLU A 99 21.84 -44.12 17.75
N ASN A 100 21.22 -43.52 16.73
CA ASN A 100 19.89 -42.92 16.85
C ASN A 100 18.90 -43.57 15.89
N TYR A 101 17.78 -44.00 16.45
CA TYR A 101 16.66 -44.61 15.75
C TYR A 101 15.43 -43.71 15.86
N TYR A 102 14.82 -43.41 14.72
CA TYR A 102 13.54 -42.70 14.63
C TYR A 102 12.48 -43.71 14.19
N ILE A 103 11.53 -43.99 15.07
CA ILE A 103 10.49 -44.98 14.84
C ILE A 103 9.18 -44.25 14.58
N PHE A 104 8.64 -44.36 13.37
CA PHE A 104 7.39 -43.77 12.93
C PHE A 104 6.26 -44.80 12.97
N ASP A 105 5.07 -44.36 13.39
CA ASP A 105 3.87 -45.22 13.51
C ASP A 105 4.13 -46.52 14.31
N LEU A 106 5.10 -46.47 15.22
CA LEU A 106 5.56 -47.57 16.08
C LEU A 106 6.16 -48.78 15.36
N ASN A 107 6.42 -48.72 14.04
CA ASN A 107 6.97 -49.87 13.31
C ASN A 107 7.92 -49.57 12.13
N LYS A 108 8.02 -48.32 11.67
CA LYS A 108 8.94 -47.95 10.57
C LYS A 108 10.16 -47.24 11.13
N VAL A 109 11.37 -47.64 10.76
CA VAL A 109 12.61 -47.12 11.35
C VAL A 109 13.39 -46.27 10.34
N ALA A 110 13.96 -45.16 10.81
CA ALA A 110 15.00 -44.37 10.12
C ALA A 110 16.21 -44.15 11.03
N LEU A 111 17.40 -44.01 10.45
CA LEU A 111 18.66 -43.80 11.17
C LEU A 111 19.06 -42.32 11.20
N SER A 112 19.94 -41.96 12.15
CA SER A 112 20.42 -40.59 12.39
C SER A 112 20.88 -39.80 11.15
N ASN A 113 21.51 -40.48 10.19
CA ASN A 113 22.18 -39.85 9.06
C ASN A 113 21.20 -39.32 8.00
N ASP A 114 19.95 -39.82 8.00
CA ASP A 114 18.89 -39.32 7.14
C ASP A 114 17.50 -39.67 7.74
N ARG A 115 16.89 -38.71 8.45
CA ARG A 115 15.55 -38.88 9.06
C ARG A 115 14.42 -38.92 8.04
N THR A 116 14.70 -38.67 6.76
CA THR A 116 13.71 -38.66 5.68
C THR A 116 13.64 -40.00 4.94
N LYS A 117 14.62 -40.88 5.16
CA LYS A 117 14.69 -42.21 4.56
C LYS A 117 14.32 -43.29 5.57
N ILE A 118 13.14 -43.89 5.40
CA ILE A 118 12.75 -45.12 6.09
C ILE A 118 13.59 -46.28 5.54
N LEU A 119 14.08 -47.15 6.42
CA LEU A 119 14.83 -48.34 6.04
C LEU A 119 13.96 -49.30 5.22
N SER A 120 14.50 -49.79 4.11
CA SER A 120 13.91 -50.87 3.32
C SER A 120 13.99 -52.20 4.08
N LYS A 121 13.23 -53.21 3.62
CA LYS A 121 13.27 -54.56 4.21
C LYS A 121 14.69 -55.15 4.23
N ALA A 122 15.44 -55.01 3.13
CA ALA A 122 16.81 -55.49 3.04
C ALA A 122 17.75 -54.78 4.04
N GLU A 123 17.61 -53.47 4.22
CA GLU A 123 18.40 -52.71 5.20
C GLU A 123 18.04 -53.11 6.66
N MET A 124 16.76 -53.38 6.95
CA MET A 124 16.34 -53.86 8.26
C MET A 124 16.97 -55.23 8.60
N GLU A 125 17.07 -56.13 7.61
CA GLU A 125 17.69 -57.45 7.74
C GLU A 125 19.23 -57.35 7.82
N GLU A 126 19.86 -56.55 6.96
CA GLU A 126 21.32 -56.36 6.92
C GLU A 126 21.88 -55.80 8.23
N TYR A 127 21.19 -54.82 8.82
CA TYR A 127 21.62 -54.18 10.07
C TYR A 127 21.04 -54.82 11.33
N ASP A 128 20.25 -55.89 11.18
CA ASP A 128 19.56 -56.61 12.25
C ASP A 128 18.77 -55.67 13.18
N ILE A 129 18.00 -54.76 12.57
CA ILE A 129 17.33 -53.68 13.28
C ILE A 129 16.23 -54.22 14.22
N ASP A 130 15.48 -55.23 13.78
CA ASP A 130 14.37 -55.75 14.57
C ASP A 130 14.84 -56.41 15.87
N ALA A 131 15.92 -57.22 15.82
CA ALA A 131 16.51 -57.83 17.01
C ALA A 131 17.10 -56.77 17.95
N LYS A 132 17.84 -55.79 17.42
CA LYS A 132 18.39 -54.69 18.22
C LYS A 132 17.31 -53.91 18.96
N ILE A 133 16.22 -53.53 18.26
CA ILE A 133 15.11 -52.82 18.88
C ILE A 133 14.38 -53.73 19.89
N SER A 134 14.28 -55.03 19.64
CA SER A 134 13.68 -56.00 20.57
C SER A 134 14.44 -56.11 21.89
N ASP A 135 15.76 -56.27 21.81
CA ASP A 135 16.65 -56.34 22.99
C ASP A 135 16.46 -55.09 23.87
N ILE A 136 16.54 -53.91 23.25
CA ILE A 136 16.48 -52.64 23.97
C ILE A 136 15.07 -52.36 24.51
N SER A 137 14.03 -52.63 23.72
CA SER A 137 12.66 -52.34 24.12
C SER A 137 12.23 -53.22 25.28
N SER A 138 12.70 -54.47 25.32
CA SER A 138 12.48 -55.39 26.44
C SER A 138 13.14 -54.88 27.72
N ASP A 139 14.40 -54.44 27.65
CA ASP A 139 15.09 -53.86 28.81
C ASP A 139 14.45 -52.53 29.25
N LEU A 140 13.95 -51.73 28.30
CA LEU A 140 13.28 -50.47 28.58
C LEU A 140 11.92 -50.67 29.27
N ASP A 141 11.15 -51.70 28.91
CA ASP A 141 9.80 -51.90 29.46
C ASP A 141 9.80 -52.01 31.00
N GLU A 142 10.72 -52.81 31.57
CA GLU A 142 10.87 -52.92 33.02
C GLU A 142 11.32 -51.59 33.67
N ASN A 143 12.24 -50.88 33.02
CA ASN A 143 12.75 -49.59 33.50
C ASN A 143 11.67 -48.51 33.48
N PHE A 144 10.86 -48.46 32.42
CA PHE A 144 9.69 -47.57 32.32
C PHE A 144 8.62 -47.93 33.35
N LEU A 145 8.38 -49.22 33.61
CA LEU A 145 7.46 -49.65 34.64
C LEU A 145 7.90 -49.19 36.04
N ASN A 146 9.19 -49.31 36.36
CA ASN A 146 9.75 -48.85 37.62
C ASN A 146 9.69 -47.33 37.75
N LEU A 147 10.08 -46.59 36.71
CA LEU A 147 9.96 -45.13 36.68
C LEU A 147 8.50 -44.71 36.86
N ARG A 148 7.56 -45.35 36.17
CA ARG A 148 6.12 -45.10 36.32
C ARG A 148 5.67 -45.30 37.76
N LYS A 149 6.02 -46.40 38.41
CA LYS A 149 5.65 -46.65 39.82
C LYS A 149 6.15 -45.52 40.74
N ILE A 150 7.39 -45.09 40.56
CA ILE A 150 7.98 -43.99 41.34
C ILE A 150 7.23 -42.68 41.09
N VAL A 151 7.03 -42.30 39.83
CA VAL A 151 6.34 -41.05 39.46
C VAL A 151 4.90 -41.04 39.98
N MET A 152 4.16 -42.14 39.79
CA MET A 152 2.76 -42.25 40.23
C MET A 152 2.62 -42.33 41.76
N SER A 153 3.61 -42.86 42.48
CA SER A 153 3.62 -42.80 43.95
C SER A 153 3.72 -41.37 44.51
N ARG A 154 4.16 -40.43 43.65
CA ARG A 154 4.24 -38.99 43.94
C ARG A 154 3.10 -38.20 43.32
N THR A 155 2.05 -38.80 42.77
CA THR A 155 0.88 -38.05 42.26
C THR A 155 0.33 -37.12 43.35
N GLY A 156 0.09 -35.85 43.00
CA GLY A 156 -0.35 -34.80 43.94
C GLY A 156 0.71 -34.30 44.95
N LYS A 157 1.95 -34.80 44.92
CA LYS A 157 3.04 -34.37 45.82
C LYS A 157 4.14 -33.61 45.08
N ASP A 158 4.87 -32.77 45.82
CA ASP A 158 5.97 -31.91 45.35
C ASP A 158 5.63 -31.15 44.07
N LEU A 159 4.39 -30.68 44.01
CA LEU A 159 3.87 -29.92 42.89
C LEU A 159 4.62 -28.59 42.77
N ARG A 160 4.77 -28.11 41.54
CA ARG A 160 5.16 -26.72 41.34
C ARG A 160 4.05 -25.81 41.89
N PRO A 161 4.38 -24.61 42.39
CA PRO A 161 3.39 -23.61 42.76
C PRO A 161 2.40 -23.34 41.61
N ASP A 162 1.19 -22.95 41.97
CA ASP A 162 0.22 -22.49 40.98
C ASP A 162 0.68 -21.20 40.30
N ASP A 163 0.20 -20.98 39.07
CA ASP A 163 0.43 -19.72 38.37
C ASP A 163 -0.14 -18.57 39.21
N GLY A 164 0.71 -17.59 39.52
CA GLY A 164 0.31 -16.40 40.25
C GLY A 164 -0.65 -15.54 39.44
N LEU A 165 -1.66 -15.03 40.13
CA LEU A 165 -2.58 -14.05 39.57
C LEU A 165 -2.11 -12.64 39.91
N ILE A 166 -2.22 -11.74 38.93
CA ILE A 166 -2.03 -10.31 39.16
C ILE A 166 -3.07 -9.87 40.22
N PRO A 167 -2.67 -9.09 41.24
CA PRO A 167 -3.59 -8.56 42.26
C PRO A 167 -4.82 -7.89 41.65
N TYR A 168 -5.97 -8.08 42.30
CA TYR A 168 -7.28 -7.70 41.75
C TYR A 168 -7.34 -6.23 41.32
N ASP A 169 -6.84 -5.31 42.13
CA ASP A 169 -6.88 -3.87 41.84
C ASP A 169 -6.13 -3.54 40.54
N ILE A 170 -4.94 -4.13 40.36
CA ILE A 170 -4.14 -3.97 39.14
C ILE A 170 -4.83 -4.62 37.95
N SER A 171 -5.39 -5.82 38.13
CA SER A 171 -6.13 -6.52 37.08
C SER A 171 -7.36 -5.73 36.62
N SER A 172 -8.06 -5.11 37.56
CA SER A 172 -9.18 -4.21 37.30
C SER A 172 -8.76 -2.98 36.51
N ASP A 173 -7.64 -2.34 36.88
CA ASP A 173 -7.11 -1.21 36.12
C ASP A 173 -6.70 -1.59 34.70
N LEU A 174 -6.02 -2.74 34.53
CA LEU A 174 -5.68 -3.29 33.21
C LEU A 174 -6.92 -3.58 32.36
N LYS A 175 -8.00 -4.05 32.99
CA LYS A 175 -9.29 -4.22 32.31
C LYS A 175 -9.88 -2.87 31.89
N CYS A 176 -9.92 -1.87 32.77
CA CYS A 176 -10.37 -0.52 32.41
C CYS A 176 -9.57 0.07 31.25
N ILE A 177 -8.24 -0.07 31.26
CA ILE A 177 -7.37 0.36 30.16
C ILE A 177 -7.72 -0.37 28.86
N THR A 178 -7.97 -1.68 28.94
CA THR A 178 -8.38 -2.48 27.78
C THR A 178 -9.70 -1.98 27.21
N ASP A 179 -10.70 -1.79 28.07
CA ASP A 179 -12.04 -1.35 27.66
C ASP A 179 -12.00 0.07 27.08
N ALA A 180 -11.22 0.98 27.68
CA ALA A 180 -11.05 2.35 27.20
C ALA A 180 -10.29 2.41 25.86
N ALA A 181 -9.23 1.59 25.70
CA ALA A 181 -8.52 1.49 24.42
C ALA A 181 -9.43 0.95 23.31
N GLU A 182 -10.22 -0.08 23.60
CA GLU A 182 -11.20 -0.62 22.65
C GLU A 182 -12.33 0.38 22.35
N GLY A 183 -12.77 1.15 23.34
CA GLY A 183 -13.71 2.25 23.16
C GLY A 183 -13.15 3.35 22.25
N ALA A 184 -11.89 3.76 22.49
CA ALA A 184 -11.19 4.73 21.66
C ALA A 184 -11.02 4.23 20.22
N ASP A 185 -10.59 2.99 20.03
CA ASP A 185 -10.45 2.36 18.70
C ASP A 185 -11.78 2.30 17.95
N LYS A 186 -12.87 1.91 18.62
CA LYS A 186 -14.22 1.92 18.02
C LYS A 186 -14.68 3.32 17.65
N ASN A 187 -14.47 4.30 18.53
CA ASN A 187 -14.78 5.71 18.23
C ASN A 187 -13.94 6.20 17.03
N PHE A 188 -12.72 5.69 16.88
CA PHE A 188 -11.88 5.97 15.72
C PHE A 188 -12.31 5.26 14.45
N ASP A 189 -12.99 4.12 14.47
CA ASP A 189 -13.49 3.49 13.24
C ASP A 189 -14.41 4.43 12.46
N ASP A 190 -15.11 5.33 13.17
CA ASP A 190 -15.98 6.33 12.55
C ASP A 190 -15.26 7.55 11.97
N PHE A 191 -14.01 7.79 12.37
CA PHE A 191 -13.23 8.94 11.92
C PHE A 191 -12.35 8.63 10.71
N THR A 192 -12.16 9.65 9.88
CA THR A 192 -11.15 9.67 8.83
C THR A 192 -9.74 9.77 9.43
N LEU A 193 -8.71 9.41 8.66
CA LEU A 193 -7.32 9.55 9.08
C LEU A 193 -7.01 11.01 9.45
N SER A 194 -7.53 11.98 8.69
CA SER A 194 -7.31 13.42 8.98
C SER A 194 -7.87 13.85 10.34
N GLU A 195 -9.05 13.35 10.71
CA GLU A 195 -9.68 13.60 12.00
C GLU A 195 -8.92 12.93 13.13
N LYS A 196 -8.49 11.67 12.95
CA LYS A 196 -7.64 10.95 13.91
C LYS A 196 -6.32 11.69 14.16
N GLN A 197 -5.67 12.17 13.10
CA GLN A 197 -4.44 12.95 13.20
C GLN A 197 -4.69 14.27 13.95
N SER A 198 -5.77 14.98 13.63
CA SER A 198 -6.14 16.22 14.33
C SER A 198 -6.33 15.97 15.84
N LEU A 199 -7.11 14.94 16.20
CA LEU A 199 -7.34 14.59 17.61
C LEU A 199 -6.04 14.24 18.33
N THR A 200 -5.23 13.37 17.72
CA THR A 200 -3.99 12.87 18.34
C THR A 200 -2.89 13.92 18.40
N GLN A 201 -2.80 14.83 17.44
CA GLN A 201 -1.85 15.96 17.48
C GLN A 201 -2.24 17.01 18.53
N ASN A 202 -3.55 17.25 18.69
CA ASN A 202 -4.07 18.25 19.62
C ASN A 202 -4.18 17.72 21.05
N PHE A 203 -4.18 16.40 21.26
CA PHE A 203 -4.01 15.82 22.59
C PHE A 203 -2.52 15.74 22.95
N SER A 204 -2.03 16.78 23.64
CA SER A 204 -0.58 16.99 23.91
C SER A 204 0.18 15.80 24.50
N ARG A 205 -0.50 14.90 25.20
CA ARG A 205 0.08 13.69 25.81
C ARG A 205 0.09 12.48 24.88
N TYR A 206 -0.64 12.48 23.77
CA TYR A 206 -0.64 11.37 22.81
C TYR A 206 0.60 11.46 21.91
N VAL A 207 1.17 10.32 21.57
CA VAL A 207 2.25 10.19 20.58
C VAL A 207 1.68 9.48 19.35
N PRO A 208 1.52 10.19 18.21
CA PRO A 208 0.99 9.60 17.00
C PRO A 208 1.84 8.40 16.55
N SER A 209 1.21 7.22 16.48
CA SER A 209 1.82 6.00 15.95
C SER A 209 1.29 5.73 14.54
N LYS A 210 2.16 5.21 13.66
CA LYS A 210 1.75 4.69 12.34
C LYS A 210 0.91 3.41 12.45
N VAL A 211 0.97 2.72 13.58
CA VAL A 211 0.23 1.49 13.87
C VAL A 211 -0.78 1.81 14.97
N GLN A 212 -2.05 2.03 14.59
CA GLN A 212 -3.10 2.51 15.51
C GLN A 212 -3.40 1.55 16.68
N ARG A 213 -3.04 0.26 16.58
CA ARG A 213 -3.26 -0.75 17.64
C ARG A 213 -2.43 -0.57 18.91
N PHE A 214 -1.50 0.38 18.91
CA PHE A 214 -0.70 0.74 20.06
C PHE A 214 -0.88 2.22 20.36
N HIS A 215 -1.44 2.51 21.53
CA HIS A 215 -1.55 3.87 22.04
C HIS A 215 -0.30 4.19 22.85
N THR A 216 0.34 5.30 22.53
CA THR A 216 1.53 5.76 23.25
C THR A 216 1.23 7.12 23.84
N PHE A 217 1.45 7.24 25.15
CA PHE A 217 1.26 8.47 25.88
C PHE A 217 2.57 8.90 26.52
N LYS A 218 2.85 10.21 26.53
CA LYS A 218 4.05 10.82 27.09
C LYS A 218 3.73 11.74 28.26
N ASN A 219 4.76 12.11 29.01
CA ASN A 219 4.67 12.98 30.18
C ASN A 219 3.72 12.41 31.26
N LEU A 220 3.83 11.10 31.53
CA LEU A 220 3.05 10.42 32.56
C LEU A 220 3.82 10.37 33.89
N GLY A 221 3.12 10.63 35.00
CA GLY A 221 3.70 10.60 36.34
C GLY A 221 4.75 11.69 36.60
N LYS A 222 5.43 11.59 37.74
CA LYS A 222 6.49 12.54 38.15
C LYS A 222 7.73 12.43 37.26
N ASP A 223 8.02 11.22 36.81
CA ASP A 223 9.21 10.91 36.01
C ASP A 223 9.02 11.20 34.51
N ARG A 224 7.87 11.77 34.12
CA ARG A 224 7.52 12.12 32.74
C ARG A 224 7.71 10.96 31.76
N LEU A 225 7.26 9.78 32.18
CA LEU A 225 7.38 8.55 31.42
C LEU A 225 6.63 8.63 30.09
N THR A 226 7.12 7.87 29.13
CA THR A 226 6.39 7.50 27.91
C THR A 226 5.95 6.05 28.04
N ILE A 227 4.65 5.80 28.01
CA ILE A 227 4.09 4.46 28.16
C ILE A 227 3.28 4.10 26.91
N THR A 228 3.62 2.97 26.31
CA THR A 228 2.90 2.37 25.18
C THR A 228 2.08 1.19 25.66
N TYR A 229 0.80 1.20 25.34
CA TYR A 229 -0.12 0.09 25.56
C TYR A 229 -0.67 -0.43 24.23
N GLY A 230 -0.83 -1.75 24.10
CA GLY A 230 -1.62 -2.31 23.01
C GLY A 230 -1.86 -3.81 23.13
N LYS A 231 -2.96 -4.26 22.52
CA LYS A 231 -3.29 -5.69 22.41
C LYS A 231 -2.45 -6.34 21.32
N ILE A 232 -1.97 -7.54 21.61
CA ILE A 232 -1.22 -8.34 20.64
C ILE A 232 -2.12 -9.43 20.09
N SER A 233 -2.37 -9.37 18.78
CA SER A 233 -2.89 -10.50 18.03
C SER A 233 -1.72 -11.35 17.57
N SER A 234 -1.48 -12.46 18.26
CA SER A 234 -0.57 -13.50 17.78
C SER A 234 -1.40 -14.67 17.26
N GLY A 235 -1.00 -15.27 16.15
CA GLY A 235 -1.65 -16.52 15.67
C GLY A 235 -1.47 -17.69 16.64
N LEU A 236 -0.56 -17.56 17.62
CA LEU A 236 -0.22 -18.58 18.61
C LEU A 236 -1.05 -18.47 19.90
N HIS A 237 -1.25 -17.24 20.38
CA HIS A 237 -1.90 -16.93 21.66
C HIS A 237 -2.93 -15.82 21.49
N SER A 238 -4.11 -16.00 22.09
CA SER A 238 -5.16 -14.98 22.19
C SER A 238 -4.98 -14.13 23.44
N GLY A 239 -5.68 -12.98 23.56
CA GLY A 239 -5.81 -12.25 24.83
C GLY A 239 -4.51 -11.74 25.45
N LEU A 240 -3.50 -11.41 24.63
CA LEU A 240 -2.26 -10.81 25.09
C LEU A 240 -2.35 -9.28 25.01
N SER A 241 -1.83 -8.61 26.03
CA SER A 241 -1.61 -7.16 26.06
C SER A 241 -0.16 -6.87 26.46
N LYS A 242 0.34 -5.71 26.03
CA LYS A 242 1.72 -5.29 26.29
C LYS A 242 1.74 -3.86 26.79
N ILE A 243 2.59 -3.63 27.78
CA ILE A 243 2.95 -2.32 28.31
C ILE A 243 4.45 -2.15 28.11
N ILE A 244 4.88 -1.11 27.41
CA ILE A 244 6.29 -0.72 27.26
C ILE A 244 6.47 0.65 27.89
N VAL A 245 7.50 0.81 28.72
CA VAL A 245 7.79 2.05 29.45
C VAL A 245 9.17 2.56 29.04
N SER A 246 9.24 3.84 28.70
CA SER A 246 10.47 4.58 28.46
C SER A 246 10.54 5.83 29.35
N ASP A 247 11.75 6.26 29.69
CA ASP A 247 12.00 7.49 30.42
C ASP A 247 11.78 8.74 29.54
N SER A 248 11.97 9.92 30.11
CA SER A 248 11.83 11.20 29.39
C SER A 248 12.85 11.40 28.26
N ASN A 249 13.95 10.64 28.26
CA ASN A 249 14.98 10.66 27.21
C ASN A 249 14.70 9.62 26.11
N GLY A 250 13.62 8.84 26.26
CA GLY A 250 13.27 7.75 25.36
C GLY A 250 14.04 6.45 25.63
N ASN A 251 14.82 6.37 26.70
CA ASN A 251 15.50 5.13 27.08
C ASN A 251 14.48 4.14 27.61
N TYR A 252 14.66 2.89 27.24
CA TYR A 252 13.83 1.79 27.72
C TYR A 252 13.99 1.58 29.23
N VAL A 253 12.88 1.59 29.96
CA VAL A 253 12.83 1.42 31.42
C VAL A 253 12.29 0.05 31.80
N ASP A 254 11.14 -0.33 31.24
CA ASP A 254 10.45 -1.56 31.62
C ASP A 254 9.51 -2.07 30.51
N SER A 255 9.07 -3.32 30.61
CA SER A 255 7.99 -3.85 29.79
C SER A 255 7.36 -5.10 30.37
N TYR A 256 6.06 -5.25 30.14
CA TYR A 256 5.26 -6.36 30.61
C TYR A 256 4.48 -6.97 29.45
N LEU A 257 4.47 -8.31 29.41
CA LEU A 257 3.57 -9.09 28.58
C LEU A 257 2.55 -9.76 29.49
N ILE A 258 1.28 -9.43 29.28
CA ILE A 258 0.17 -9.78 30.17
C ILE A 258 -0.82 -10.64 29.39
N LYS A 259 -1.28 -11.73 30.02
CA LYS A 259 -2.30 -12.62 29.46
C LYS A 259 -3.61 -12.41 30.21
N ASN A 260 -4.68 -12.16 29.45
CA ASN A 260 -6.06 -12.01 29.93
C ASN A 260 -6.21 -11.01 31.11
N ASN A 261 -5.32 -10.01 31.18
CA ASN A 261 -5.26 -9.00 32.24
C ASN A 261 -5.08 -9.55 33.67
N ASN A 262 -4.76 -10.84 33.85
CA ASN A 262 -4.65 -11.46 35.17
C ASN A 262 -3.44 -12.36 35.37
N LYS A 263 -2.63 -12.62 34.33
CA LYS A 263 -1.38 -13.38 34.44
C LYS A 263 -0.21 -12.63 33.80
N LEU A 264 0.94 -12.65 34.46
CA LEU A 264 2.17 -12.05 33.95
C LEU A 264 3.11 -13.11 33.37
N VAL A 265 3.57 -12.90 32.13
CA VAL A 265 4.44 -13.85 31.42
C VAL A 265 5.88 -13.74 31.93
N SER A 266 6.43 -14.84 32.45
CA SER A 266 7.76 -14.88 33.10
C SER A 266 8.92 -15.08 32.12
N ASN A 267 8.69 -15.77 31.00
CA ASN A 267 9.67 -15.94 29.94
C ASN A 267 9.64 -14.82 28.89
N TYR A 268 8.96 -13.71 29.17
CA TYR A 268 8.99 -12.53 28.31
C TYR A 268 10.37 -11.88 28.36
N ASN A 269 10.91 -11.46 27.19
CA ASN A 269 12.18 -10.76 27.12
C ASN A 269 11.95 -9.26 26.84
N PRO A 270 12.11 -8.40 27.87
CA PRO A 270 12.10 -6.94 27.77
C PRO A 270 12.89 -6.35 26.59
N LYS A 271 14.07 -6.92 26.29
CA LYS A 271 14.98 -6.43 25.23
C LYS A 271 14.48 -6.71 23.81
N TYR A 272 13.60 -7.72 23.66
CA TYR A 272 13.01 -8.09 22.38
C TYR A 272 11.48 -8.07 22.49
N PRO A 273 10.87 -6.88 22.68
CA PRO A 273 9.49 -6.75 23.10
C PRO A 273 8.45 -7.19 22.05
N ASN A 274 8.91 -7.52 20.84
CA ASN A 274 8.07 -8.02 19.74
C ASN A 274 8.22 -9.53 19.52
N TYR A 275 9.12 -10.21 20.23
CA TYR A 275 9.30 -11.66 20.15
C TYR A 275 8.41 -12.34 21.20
N ILE A 276 7.42 -13.11 20.74
CA ILE A 276 6.54 -13.92 21.60
C ILE A 276 6.93 -15.38 21.45
N GLN A 277 7.12 -16.06 22.59
CA GLN A 277 7.49 -17.47 22.62
C GLN A 277 6.29 -18.37 22.26
N GLU A 278 6.56 -19.52 21.64
CA GLU A 278 5.54 -20.52 21.30
C GLU A 278 4.83 -21.06 22.55
N LYS A 279 5.59 -21.31 23.62
CA LYS A 279 5.05 -21.69 24.93
C LYS A 279 5.30 -20.56 25.93
N LEU A 280 4.23 -20.10 26.59
CA LEU A 280 4.31 -19.09 27.64
C LEU A 280 4.45 -19.76 29.00
N THR A 281 5.29 -19.18 29.84
CA THR A 281 5.37 -19.50 31.28
C THR A 281 4.93 -18.28 32.08
N PHE A 282 4.45 -18.50 33.29
CA PHE A 282 3.96 -17.44 34.17
C PHE A 282 4.80 -17.36 35.45
N TYR A 283 4.71 -16.25 36.16
CA TYR A 283 5.24 -16.18 37.53
C TYR A 283 4.31 -16.97 38.46
N ASP A 284 4.86 -17.59 39.50
CA ASP A 284 4.10 -18.31 40.50
C ASP A 284 3.43 -17.37 41.53
N GLU A 285 2.51 -17.93 42.31
CA GLU A 285 1.77 -17.23 43.37
C GLU A 285 2.63 -16.55 44.44
N PHE A 286 3.87 -17.01 44.65
CA PHE A 286 4.78 -16.45 45.67
C PHE A 286 5.68 -15.34 45.13
N SER A 287 5.87 -15.26 43.81
CA SER A 287 6.77 -14.31 43.16
C SER A 287 6.05 -13.21 42.39
N ILE A 288 4.76 -13.39 42.09
CA ILE A 288 3.98 -12.45 41.28
C ILE A 288 3.90 -11.05 41.93
N ASP A 289 3.66 -10.96 43.23
CA ASP A 289 3.45 -9.68 43.93
C ASP A 289 4.63 -8.72 43.74
N LYS A 290 5.86 -9.22 43.96
CA LYS A 290 7.10 -8.44 43.77
C LYS A 290 7.30 -7.96 42.33
N ARG A 291 6.70 -8.64 41.35
CA ARG A 291 6.75 -8.23 39.93
C ARG A 291 5.68 -7.20 39.60
N CYS A 292 4.62 -7.13 40.39
CA CYS A 292 3.48 -6.27 40.18
C CYS A 292 3.63 -4.86 40.76
N ASP A 293 4.57 -4.62 41.69
CA ASP A 293 4.76 -3.30 42.33
C ASP A 293 4.83 -2.13 41.33
N LYS A 294 5.74 -2.22 40.35
CA LYS A 294 5.88 -1.19 39.29
C LYS A 294 4.74 -1.23 38.27
N LEU A 295 4.19 -2.41 38.01
CA LEU A 295 3.08 -2.56 37.09
C LEU A 295 1.83 -1.81 37.60
N ALA A 296 1.60 -1.81 38.91
CA ALA A 296 0.52 -1.05 39.54
C ALA A 296 0.62 0.45 39.23
N GLU A 297 1.83 1.03 39.39
CA GLU A 297 2.08 2.43 39.08
C GLU A 297 1.80 2.74 37.60
N TYR A 298 2.35 1.93 36.69
CA TYR A 298 2.17 2.15 35.25
C TYR A 298 0.72 1.96 34.81
N ALA A 299 0.00 0.99 35.37
CA ALA A 299 -1.42 0.78 35.10
C ALA A 299 -2.25 1.97 35.58
N GLY A 300 -2.02 2.48 36.79
CA GLY A 300 -2.69 3.69 37.28
C GLY A 300 -2.49 4.89 36.35
N LEU A 301 -1.24 5.17 35.96
CA LEU A 301 -0.93 6.27 35.03
C LEU A 301 -1.59 6.11 33.66
N LEU A 302 -1.64 4.89 33.12
CA LEU A 302 -2.29 4.59 31.85
C LEU A 302 -3.81 4.75 31.94
N LYS A 303 -4.43 4.25 33.01
CA LYS A 303 -5.87 4.35 33.22
C LYS A 303 -6.33 5.80 33.21
N ASP A 304 -5.66 6.67 33.97
CA ASP A 304 -6.00 8.08 34.05
C ASP A 304 -5.92 8.77 32.68
N VAL A 305 -4.83 8.56 31.93
CA VAL A 305 -4.66 9.21 30.63
C VAL A 305 -5.61 8.66 29.57
N PHE A 306 -5.99 7.38 29.63
CA PHE A 306 -6.99 6.81 28.73
C PHE A 306 -8.38 7.39 28.97
N ILE A 307 -8.78 7.56 30.23
CA ILE A 307 -10.06 8.23 30.59
C ILE A 307 -10.06 9.67 30.10
N ASP A 308 -8.97 10.41 30.31
CA ASP A 308 -8.81 11.78 29.80
C ASP A 308 -8.91 11.83 28.26
N PHE A 309 -8.26 10.89 27.59
CA PHE A 309 -8.24 10.81 26.14
C PHE A 309 -9.62 10.46 25.56
N GLU A 310 -10.32 9.50 26.14
CA GLU A 310 -11.68 9.14 25.75
C GLU A 310 -12.63 10.33 25.88
N HIS A 311 -12.62 11.01 27.04
CA HIS A 311 -13.40 12.24 27.24
C HIS A 311 -13.03 13.35 26.26
N TYR A 312 -11.75 13.50 25.96
CA TYR A 312 -11.28 14.47 24.98
C TYR A 312 -11.86 14.16 23.60
N VAL A 313 -11.74 12.91 23.14
CA VAL A 313 -12.23 12.47 21.82
C VAL A 313 -13.73 12.75 21.66
N VAL A 314 -14.54 12.47 22.67
CA VAL A 314 -16.01 12.69 22.62
C VAL A 314 -16.39 14.18 22.58
N ARG A 315 -15.58 15.06 23.20
CA ARG A 315 -15.91 16.49 23.35
C ARG A 315 -15.44 17.35 22.17
N GLN A 316 -14.53 16.86 21.34
CA GLN A 316 -13.97 17.67 20.25
C GLN A 316 -14.94 17.81 19.08
N LYS A 317 -15.11 19.05 18.61
CA LYS A 317 -15.66 19.30 17.27
C LYS A 317 -14.56 19.02 16.25
N LEU A 318 -14.70 17.92 15.53
CA LEU A 318 -13.78 17.54 14.49
C LEU A 318 -13.87 18.51 13.29
N PRO A 319 -12.73 18.89 12.67
CA PRO A 319 -12.76 19.60 11.40
C PRO A 319 -13.36 18.69 10.32
N GLU A 320 -14.02 19.28 9.31
CA GLU A 320 -14.51 18.47 8.19
C GLU A 320 -13.35 17.72 7.52
N PRO A 321 -13.52 16.41 7.23
CA PRO A 321 -12.47 15.60 6.67
C PRO A 321 -12.11 16.08 5.26
N LYS A 322 -10.82 16.23 4.98
CA LYS A 322 -10.34 16.63 3.63
C LYS A 322 -10.55 15.54 2.58
N ILE A 323 -10.71 14.28 3.01
CA ILE A 323 -10.90 13.11 2.15
C ILE A 323 -11.81 12.14 2.90
N LEU A 324 -12.82 11.62 2.22
CA LEU A 324 -13.77 10.67 2.80
C LEU A 324 -13.16 9.26 2.85
N LYS A 325 -13.71 8.39 3.72
CA LYS A 325 -13.21 7.03 3.95
C LYS A 325 -13.08 6.16 2.70
N ASP A 326 -13.91 6.40 1.69
CA ASP A 326 -13.93 5.66 0.43
C ASP A 326 -13.04 6.27 -0.67
N GLY A 327 -12.17 7.23 -0.30
CA GLY A 327 -11.20 7.88 -1.18
C GLY A 327 -11.77 9.00 -2.05
N VAL A 328 -12.99 9.47 -1.78
CA VAL A 328 -13.56 10.66 -2.43
C VAL A 328 -12.97 11.93 -1.81
N PHE A 329 -12.70 12.96 -2.62
CA PHE A 329 -12.34 14.28 -2.12
C PHE A 329 -13.41 14.87 -1.19
N CYS A 330 -13.02 15.78 -0.29
CA CYS A 330 -13.98 16.51 0.53
C CYS A 330 -14.96 17.32 -0.33
N LYS A 331 -16.08 17.71 0.30
CA LYS A 331 -17.12 18.51 -0.34
C LYS A 331 -16.55 19.77 -1.01
N ASP A 332 -15.69 20.51 -0.34
CA ASP A 332 -15.05 21.72 -0.88
C ASP A 332 -14.25 21.45 -2.16
N ASP A 333 -13.42 20.41 -2.16
CA ASP A 333 -12.59 20.06 -3.33
C ASP A 333 -13.44 19.50 -4.47
N LEU A 334 -14.51 18.77 -4.17
CA LEU A 334 -15.49 18.34 -5.16
C LEU A 334 -16.19 19.54 -5.81
N GLU A 335 -16.65 20.51 -5.01
CA GLU A 335 -17.31 21.72 -5.52
C GLU A 335 -16.36 22.52 -6.44
N LYS A 336 -15.09 22.66 -6.05
CA LYS A 336 -14.05 23.29 -6.88
C LYS A 336 -13.81 22.51 -8.17
N LEU A 337 -13.68 21.19 -8.11
CA LEU A 337 -13.50 20.36 -9.31
C LEU A 337 -14.71 20.46 -10.26
N THR A 338 -15.93 20.45 -9.73
CA THR A 338 -17.15 20.68 -10.50
C THR A 338 -17.13 22.05 -11.16
N LYS A 339 -16.73 23.09 -10.43
CA LYS A 339 -16.60 24.45 -10.97
C LYS A 339 -15.53 24.57 -12.05
N VAL A 340 -14.38 23.90 -11.89
CA VAL A 340 -13.34 23.78 -12.92
C VAL A 340 -13.89 23.10 -14.17
N PHE A 341 -14.62 21.99 -14.01
CA PHE A 341 -15.22 21.27 -15.13
C PHE A 341 -16.25 22.11 -15.90
N VAL A 342 -17.16 22.78 -15.19
CA VAL A 342 -18.16 23.68 -15.80
C VAL A 342 -17.47 24.83 -16.55
N SER A 343 -16.43 25.41 -15.95
CA SER A 343 -15.67 26.49 -16.56
C SER A 343 -14.94 26.03 -17.82
N TYR A 344 -14.30 24.86 -17.77
CA TYR A 344 -13.66 24.24 -18.92
C TYR A 344 -14.63 24.04 -20.10
N ASN A 345 -15.82 23.51 -19.84
CA ASN A 345 -16.83 23.31 -20.88
C ASN A 345 -17.35 24.65 -21.43
N THR A 346 -17.56 25.64 -20.56
CA THR A 346 -18.00 26.98 -20.97
C THR A 346 -17.01 27.64 -21.92
N ILE A 347 -15.72 27.63 -21.56
CA ILE A 347 -14.64 28.19 -22.38
C ILE A 347 -14.58 27.49 -23.74
N ASN A 348 -14.63 26.15 -23.76
CA ASN A 348 -14.58 25.40 -25.01
C ASN A 348 -15.82 25.64 -25.89
N ASN A 349 -17.01 25.82 -25.30
CA ASN A 349 -18.22 26.18 -26.04
C ASN A 349 -18.12 27.57 -26.68
N GLU A 350 -17.48 28.54 -26.03
CA GLU A 350 -17.19 29.84 -26.65
C GLU A 350 -16.13 29.73 -27.74
N PHE A 351 -15.09 28.92 -27.54
CA PHE A 351 -14.08 28.66 -28.58
C PHE A 351 -14.66 27.95 -29.81
N ALA A 352 -15.62 27.05 -29.65
CA ALA A 352 -16.29 26.39 -30.77
C ALA A 352 -17.03 27.36 -31.71
N LYS A 353 -17.33 28.58 -31.26
CA LYS A 353 -17.98 29.64 -32.07
C LYS A 353 -16.97 30.46 -32.89
N LEU A 354 -15.67 30.18 -32.76
CA LEU A 354 -14.58 30.97 -33.31
C LEU A 354 -13.75 30.15 -34.30
N ASN A 355 -13.06 30.85 -35.20
CA ASN A 355 -12.04 30.20 -36.03
C ASN A 355 -10.69 30.09 -35.32
N GLN A 356 -9.81 29.22 -35.81
CA GLN A 356 -8.53 28.93 -35.17
C GLN A 356 -7.65 30.19 -34.94
N PRO A 357 -7.50 31.12 -35.90
CA PRO A 357 -6.74 32.36 -35.67
C PRO A 357 -7.29 33.21 -34.52
N GLN A 358 -8.62 33.34 -34.39
CA GLN A 358 -9.26 34.07 -33.29
C GLN A 358 -9.00 33.40 -31.94
N ILE A 359 -9.06 32.06 -31.88
CA ILE A 359 -8.76 31.31 -30.66
C ILE A 359 -7.30 31.53 -30.25
N THR A 360 -6.36 31.41 -31.20
CA THR A 360 -4.94 31.64 -30.95
C THR A 360 -4.67 33.06 -30.45
N ALA A 361 -5.28 34.07 -31.07
CA ALA A 361 -5.13 35.47 -30.65
C ALA A 361 -5.64 35.70 -29.21
N LEU A 362 -6.80 35.13 -28.85
CA LEU A 362 -7.35 35.23 -27.50
C LEU A 362 -6.44 34.58 -26.45
N LYS A 363 -6.01 33.34 -26.71
CA LYS A 363 -5.14 32.59 -25.79
C LYS A 363 -3.80 33.28 -25.59
N THR A 364 -3.22 33.82 -26.67
CA THR A 364 -1.95 34.56 -26.62
C THR A 364 -2.10 35.86 -25.84
N SER A 365 -3.19 36.60 -26.06
CA SER A 365 -3.46 37.88 -25.37
C SER A 365 -3.72 37.72 -23.88
N TYR A 366 -4.24 36.57 -23.43
CA TYR A 366 -4.42 36.27 -22.01
C TYR A 366 -3.08 36.14 -21.25
N GLY A 367 -1.99 35.77 -21.94
CA GLY A 367 -0.62 35.76 -21.42
C GLY A 367 -0.29 34.65 -20.40
N LYS A 368 -1.26 34.16 -19.63
CA LYS A 368 -1.04 33.13 -18.59
C LYS A 368 -1.16 31.68 -19.07
N LEU A 369 -1.48 31.47 -20.36
CA LEU A 369 -1.57 30.13 -20.95
C LEU A 369 -0.32 29.79 -21.77
N ASP A 370 0.07 28.51 -21.74
CA ASP A 370 0.96 27.94 -22.74
C ASP A 370 0.18 27.61 -24.02
N CYS A 371 0.54 28.32 -25.09
CA CYS A 371 -0.08 28.23 -26.41
C CYS A 371 0.75 27.40 -27.40
N SER A 372 1.74 26.63 -26.91
CA SER A 372 2.58 25.79 -27.75
C SER A 372 1.74 24.83 -28.62
N PRO A 373 2.11 24.60 -29.90
CA PRO A 373 1.36 23.73 -30.81
C PRO A 373 1.18 22.31 -30.27
N GLY A 374 0.05 21.67 -30.58
CA GLY A 374 -0.22 20.26 -30.25
C GLY A 374 -0.69 20.00 -28.81
N LYS A 375 -0.79 21.01 -27.95
CA LYS A 375 -1.33 20.87 -26.59
C LYS A 375 -2.86 20.83 -26.62
N ARG A 376 -3.47 19.68 -26.28
CA ARG A 376 -4.90 19.59 -25.93
C ARG A 376 -5.12 20.20 -24.53
N GLY A 377 -6.32 20.65 -24.17
CA GLY A 377 -6.60 21.20 -22.82
C GLY A 377 -6.04 22.61 -22.55
N PHE A 378 -5.93 22.96 -21.26
CA PHE A 378 -5.37 24.25 -20.80
C PHE A 378 -4.14 24.02 -19.93
N VAL A 379 -3.07 24.76 -20.21
CA VAL A 379 -1.80 24.70 -19.49
C VAL A 379 -1.53 26.11 -18.96
N PHE A 380 -1.63 26.30 -17.65
CA PHE A 380 -1.41 27.59 -16.98
C PHE A 380 0.05 27.70 -16.57
N LYS A 381 0.69 28.81 -16.94
CA LYS A 381 2.07 29.14 -16.58
C LYS A 381 2.13 29.85 -15.23
N ASP A 382 3.21 29.61 -14.48
CA ASP A 382 3.45 30.24 -13.17
C ASP A 382 2.24 30.17 -12.22
N ALA A 383 1.52 29.05 -12.26
CA ALA A 383 0.27 28.84 -11.55
C ALA A 383 0.53 28.59 -10.06
N GLY A 384 0.09 29.52 -9.21
CA GLY A 384 0.29 29.48 -7.75
C GLY A 384 1.68 29.93 -7.30
N LYS A 385 2.74 29.56 -8.03
CA LYS A 385 4.12 30.05 -7.80
C LYS A 385 4.90 30.12 -9.12
N LYS A 386 5.93 30.98 -9.16
CA LYS A 386 6.84 31.10 -10.31
C LYS A 386 7.54 29.77 -10.61
N GLY A 387 7.60 29.40 -11.88
CA GLY A 387 8.18 28.15 -12.39
C GLY A 387 7.27 26.92 -12.23
N ARG A 388 6.01 27.08 -11.80
CA ARG A 388 5.03 25.98 -11.73
C ARG A 388 4.03 26.07 -12.87
N ASN A 389 3.94 25.03 -13.69
CA ASN A 389 2.91 24.90 -14.72
C ASN A 389 1.88 23.86 -14.29
N ILE A 390 0.59 24.23 -14.28
CA ILE A 390 -0.51 23.29 -13.99
C ILE A 390 -1.40 23.16 -15.22
N SER A 391 -1.67 21.93 -15.60
CA SER A 391 -2.41 21.59 -16.80
C SER A 391 -3.68 20.83 -16.46
N TYR A 392 -4.76 21.11 -17.18
CA TYR A 392 -6.05 20.43 -17.05
C TYR A 392 -6.52 19.89 -18.40
N TYR A 393 -6.83 18.60 -18.44
CA TYR A 393 -7.30 17.89 -19.63
C TYR A 393 -8.58 17.14 -19.32
N LYS A 394 -9.63 17.32 -20.14
CA LYS A 394 -10.73 16.35 -20.22
C LYS A 394 -10.28 15.20 -21.11
N MET A 395 -10.30 13.98 -20.58
CA MET A 395 -9.88 12.80 -21.32
C MET A 395 -11.05 12.26 -22.18
N GLN A 396 -10.73 11.74 -23.36
CA GLN A 396 -11.67 11.01 -24.19
C GLN A 396 -11.41 9.52 -23.98
N CYS A 397 -12.31 8.83 -23.28
CA CYS A 397 -12.18 7.40 -22.98
C CYS A 397 -13.54 6.75 -22.71
N TYR A 398 -13.54 5.44 -22.45
CA TYR A 398 -14.72 4.64 -22.15
C TYR A 398 -15.40 5.04 -20.83
N HIS A 399 -14.63 5.58 -19.89
CA HIS A 399 -15.13 6.05 -18.60
C HIS A 399 -15.67 7.47 -18.73
N PRO A 400 -16.85 7.78 -18.16
CA PRO A 400 -17.39 9.13 -18.16
C PRO A 400 -16.56 10.07 -17.28
N ASP A 401 -16.50 11.34 -17.68
CA ASP A 401 -15.97 12.47 -16.90
C ASP A 401 -14.60 12.26 -16.25
N VAL A 402 -13.71 11.58 -16.98
CA VAL A 402 -12.31 11.46 -16.59
C VAL A 402 -11.54 12.73 -16.92
N VAL A 403 -10.84 13.24 -15.92
CA VAL A 403 -9.99 14.42 -16.05
C VAL A 403 -8.56 14.09 -15.64
N ARG A 404 -7.60 14.74 -16.30
CA ARG A 404 -6.18 14.60 -15.99
C ARG A 404 -5.62 15.97 -15.61
N ILE A 405 -4.98 16.01 -14.45
CA ILE A 405 -4.20 17.15 -13.97
C ILE A 405 -2.72 16.80 -14.09
N ILE A 406 -1.93 17.72 -14.63
CA ILE A 406 -0.47 17.59 -14.70
C ILE A 406 0.15 18.79 -14.01
N VAL A 407 1.04 18.54 -13.05
CA VAL A 407 1.80 19.58 -12.37
C VAL A 407 3.27 19.43 -12.74
N ASN A 408 3.85 20.48 -13.31
CA ASN A 408 5.25 20.53 -13.68
C ASN A 408 5.92 21.71 -12.95
N ASP A 409 6.72 21.42 -11.93
CA ASP A 409 7.54 22.41 -11.22
C ASP A 409 8.93 22.42 -11.89
N GLU A 410 9.47 23.59 -12.25
CA GLU A 410 10.82 23.74 -12.84
C GLU A 410 11.94 23.12 -11.99
N LYS A 411 11.73 23.03 -10.68
CA LYS A 411 12.68 22.45 -9.71
C LYS A 411 12.47 20.95 -9.46
N ALA A 412 11.47 20.33 -10.08
CA ALA A 412 11.16 18.91 -9.88
C ALA A 412 11.76 18.05 -10.99
N ASP A 413 12.24 16.85 -10.62
CA ASP A 413 12.87 15.91 -11.56
C ASP A 413 11.90 15.35 -12.60
N ALA A 414 10.60 15.31 -12.29
CA ALA A 414 9.56 14.83 -13.20
C ALA A 414 8.20 15.50 -12.94
N PRO A 415 7.35 15.65 -13.96
CA PRO A 415 5.97 16.11 -13.78
C PRO A 415 5.14 15.10 -12.96
N GLN A 416 4.25 15.63 -12.13
CA GLN A 416 3.26 14.83 -11.40
C GLN A 416 1.97 14.69 -12.22
N TYR A 417 1.40 13.49 -12.23
CA TYR A 417 0.24 13.14 -13.01
C TYR A 417 -0.89 12.62 -12.12
N PHE A 418 -2.06 13.24 -12.24
CA PHE A 418 -3.25 12.88 -11.47
C PHE A 418 -4.41 12.60 -12.44
N LEU A 419 -4.95 11.39 -12.37
CA LEU A 419 -6.15 11.01 -13.11
C LEU A 419 -7.32 10.92 -12.13
N ILE A 420 -8.37 11.69 -12.37
CA ILE A 420 -9.52 11.81 -11.48
C ILE A 420 -10.77 11.38 -12.25
N GLN A 421 -11.60 10.56 -11.62
CA GLN A 421 -12.93 10.19 -12.10
C GLN A 421 -13.92 10.32 -10.93
N ASN A 422 -15.04 11.00 -11.13
CA ASN A 422 -16.10 11.16 -10.12
C ASN A 422 -15.57 11.57 -8.73
N GLY A 423 -14.60 12.49 -8.70
CA GLY A 423 -14.03 12.97 -7.44
C GLY A 423 -13.12 11.98 -6.70
N LYS A 424 -12.70 10.89 -7.36
CA LYS A 424 -11.73 9.91 -6.83
C LYS A 424 -10.44 9.92 -7.64
N LEU A 425 -9.30 9.77 -6.97
CA LEU A 425 -7.99 9.70 -7.59
C LEU A 425 -7.64 8.25 -8.01
N VAL A 426 -7.31 8.05 -9.28
CA VAL A 426 -6.99 6.73 -9.84
C VAL A 426 -5.55 6.33 -9.50
N LYS A 427 -5.42 5.16 -8.86
CA LYS A 427 -4.16 4.56 -8.39
C LYS A 427 -3.38 3.85 -9.46
N ASN A 428 -4.05 3.06 -10.29
CA ASN A 428 -3.40 2.26 -11.33
C ASN A 428 -3.13 3.02 -12.63
N TYR A 429 -3.06 4.36 -12.56
CA TYR A 429 -2.71 5.19 -13.70
C TYR A 429 -1.18 5.23 -13.88
N ASN A 430 -0.70 4.96 -15.09
CA ASN A 430 0.72 4.90 -15.40
C ASN A 430 1.24 6.25 -15.96
N PRO A 431 2.07 7.01 -15.21
CA PRO A 431 2.59 8.30 -15.67
C PRO A 431 3.51 8.20 -16.88
N ALA A 432 4.16 7.05 -17.11
CA ALA A 432 5.04 6.83 -18.26
C ALA A 432 4.25 6.75 -19.58
N TYR A 433 2.97 6.37 -19.50
CA TYR A 433 2.05 6.32 -20.63
C TYR A 433 0.80 7.16 -20.35
N PRO A 434 0.93 8.49 -20.25
CA PRO A 434 -0.10 9.35 -19.68
C PRO A 434 -1.39 9.39 -20.52
N ASN A 435 -1.36 8.96 -21.78
CA ASN A 435 -2.54 8.88 -22.64
C ASN A 435 -3.28 7.54 -22.55
N VAL A 436 -2.73 6.55 -21.84
CA VAL A 436 -3.34 5.22 -21.66
C VAL A 436 -4.12 5.22 -20.35
N ILE A 437 -5.44 5.12 -20.44
CA ILE A 437 -6.33 5.04 -19.29
C ILE A 437 -6.63 3.56 -18.98
N PRO A 438 -6.48 3.11 -17.72
CA PRO A 438 -6.79 1.73 -17.35
C PRO A 438 -8.25 1.35 -17.64
N LYS A 439 -8.48 0.12 -18.11
CA LYS A 439 -9.84 -0.41 -18.34
C LYS A 439 -10.63 -0.53 -17.03
N ASN A 440 -10.00 -1.03 -15.99
CA ASN A 440 -10.57 -1.11 -14.64
C ASN A 440 -9.88 -0.05 -13.78
N LEU A 441 -10.64 0.86 -13.16
CA LEU A 441 -10.08 1.91 -12.32
C LEU A 441 -9.98 1.43 -10.87
N ILE A 442 -8.77 1.49 -10.32
CA ILE A 442 -8.51 1.26 -8.89
C ILE A 442 -8.23 2.63 -8.30
N PHE A 443 -8.83 2.96 -7.16
CA PHE A 443 -8.69 4.27 -6.53
C PHE A 443 -7.71 4.21 -5.36
N TYR A 444 -7.07 5.33 -5.08
CA TYR A 444 -6.30 5.50 -3.86
C TYR A 444 -7.25 5.56 -2.66
N ASN A 445 -6.79 5.05 -1.51
CA ASN A 445 -7.50 5.23 -0.24
C ASN A 445 -7.17 6.60 0.37
N GLU A 446 -7.82 6.93 1.50
CA GLU A 446 -7.63 8.21 2.19
C GLU A 446 -6.15 8.51 2.52
N GLU A 447 -5.43 7.54 3.10
CA GLU A 447 -4.04 7.69 3.53
C GLU A 447 -3.11 8.01 2.36
N GLU A 448 -3.33 7.32 1.23
CA GLU A 448 -2.53 7.47 0.03
C GLU A 448 -2.74 8.82 -0.66
N ILE A 449 -3.95 9.37 -0.63
CA ILE A 449 -4.25 10.66 -1.27
C ILE A 449 -3.68 11.82 -0.44
N GLN A 450 -3.72 11.78 0.90
CA GLN A 450 -3.16 12.85 1.75
C GLN A 450 -1.69 13.14 1.42
N SER A 451 -0.91 12.10 1.12
CA SER A 451 0.52 12.23 0.77
C SER A 451 0.79 12.95 -0.56
N LYS A 452 -0.23 13.14 -1.41
CA LYS A 452 -0.09 13.66 -2.78
C LYS A 452 -0.34 15.15 -2.92
N ASN A 453 -0.80 15.82 -1.86
CA ASN A 453 -1.07 17.26 -1.81
C ASN A 453 -1.93 17.80 -2.98
N ILE A 454 -2.87 16.97 -3.46
CA ILE A 454 -3.68 17.27 -4.66
C ILE A 454 -4.66 18.42 -4.45
N SER A 455 -5.14 18.63 -3.22
CA SER A 455 -6.04 19.74 -2.86
C SER A 455 -5.47 21.12 -3.18
N GLU A 456 -4.16 21.33 -2.95
CA GLU A 456 -3.49 22.59 -3.31
C GLU A 456 -3.61 22.88 -4.81
N TYR A 457 -3.46 21.85 -5.65
CA TYR A 457 -3.54 22.00 -7.09
C TYR A 457 -4.98 22.21 -7.57
N ILE A 458 -5.97 21.63 -6.88
CA ILE A 458 -7.40 21.88 -7.13
C ILE A 458 -7.73 23.36 -6.87
N ASP A 459 -7.24 23.93 -5.76
CA ASP A 459 -7.42 25.35 -5.42
C ASP A 459 -6.83 26.29 -6.49
N ILE A 460 -5.60 26.00 -6.92
CA ILE A 460 -4.94 26.80 -7.96
C ILE A 460 -5.71 26.69 -9.28
N LEU A 461 -6.15 25.49 -9.65
CA LEU A 461 -6.92 25.26 -10.87
C LEU A 461 -8.28 25.97 -10.86
N ASP A 462 -9.01 25.97 -9.75
CA ASP A 462 -10.29 26.71 -9.64
C ASP A 462 -10.08 28.19 -9.93
N LYS A 463 -9.07 28.80 -9.30
CA LYS A 463 -8.72 30.21 -9.53
C LYS A 463 -8.34 30.47 -10.98
N CYS A 464 -7.41 29.69 -11.54
CA CYS A 464 -6.94 29.85 -12.91
C CYS A 464 -8.04 29.66 -13.96
N MET A 465 -8.91 28.65 -13.77
CA MET A 465 -9.99 28.35 -14.71
C MET A 465 -11.11 29.40 -14.63
N THR A 466 -11.40 29.90 -13.42
CA THR A 466 -12.37 30.99 -13.22
C THR A 466 -11.88 32.27 -13.91
N ASP A 467 -10.61 32.65 -13.72
CA ASP A 467 -10.01 33.83 -14.37
C ASP A 467 -10.07 33.75 -15.91
N LEU A 468 -9.68 32.59 -16.46
CA LEU A 468 -9.75 32.36 -17.91
C LEU A 468 -11.18 32.40 -18.44
N LYS A 469 -12.16 31.85 -17.70
CA LYS A 469 -13.57 31.88 -18.09
C LYS A 469 -14.08 33.32 -18.18
N THR A 470 -13.80 34.14 -17.17
CA THR A 470 -14.18 35.56 -17.14
C THR A 470 -13.58 36.29 -18.34
N TYR A 471 -12.27 36.15 -18.57
CA TYR A 471 -11.59 36.77 -19.71
C TYR A 471 -12.20 36.38 -21.06
N VAL A 472 -12.52 35.10 -21.26
CA VAL A 472 -13.12 34.62 -22.51
C VAL A 472 -14.54 35.14 -22.70
N ASN A 473 -15.34 35.21 -21.62
CA ASN A 473 -16.69 35.74 -21.67
C ASN A 473 -16.70 37.25 -21.97
N ASP A 474 -15.85 38.04 -21.32
CA ASP A 474 -15.73 39.48 -21.59
C ASP A 474 -15.35 39.73 -23.06
N ALA A 475 -14.43 38.93 -23.59
CA ALA A 475 -14.05 39.00 -25.00
C ALA A 475 -15.20 38.59 -25.93
N ALA A 476 -16.07 37.66 -25.52
CA ALA A 476 -17.25 37.26 -26.29
C ALA A 476 -18.32 38.36 -26.28
N GLU A 477 -18.56 39.01 -25.15
CA GLU A 477 -19.50 40.13 -25.01
C GLU A 477 -19.09 41.33 -25.85
N LYS A 478 -17.84 41.79 -25.74
CA LYS A 478 -17.29 42.88 -26.58
C LYS A 478 -17.47 42.61 -28.07
N ARG A 479 -17.39 41.35 -28.49
CA ARG A 479 -17.62 40.95 -29.89
C ARG A 479 -19.10 40.97 -30.28
N ARG A 480 -20.01 40.59 -29.38
CA ARG A 480 -21.47 40.71 -29.61
C ARG A 480 -21.87 42.18 -29.73
N GLU A 481 -21.36 43.05 -28.87
CA GLU A 481 -21.58 44.49 -28.93
C GLU A 481 -21.07 45.10 -30.23
N ALA A 482 -19.84 44.75 -30.64
CA ALA A 482 -19.25 45.22 -31.90
C ALA A 482 -20.10 44.80 -33.12
N LYS A 483 -20.58 43.55 -33.15
CA LYS A 483 -21.48 43.07 -34.21
C LYS A 483 -22.82 43.82 -34.22
N LEU A 484 -23.39 44.09 -33.05
CA LEU A 484 -24.64 44.85 -32.94
C LEU A 484 -24.47 46.29 -33.43
N ALA A 485 -23.36 46.94 -33.08
CA ALA A 485 -23.03 48.28 -33.54
C ALA A 485 -22.80 48.33 -35.05
N GLU A 486 -22.15 47.32 -35.63
CA GLU A 486 -21.97 47.21 -37.09
C GLU A 486 -23.32 47.00 -37.81
N LEU A 487 -24.22 46.20 -37.24
CA LEU A 487 -25.55 45.96 -37.79
C LEU A 487 -26.41 47.23 -37.78
N LYS A 488 -26.37 47.99 -36.68
CA LYS A 488 -27.02 49.31 -36.57
C LYS A 488 -26.50 50.29 -37.63
N LYS A 489 -25.17 50.40 -37.78
CA LYS A 489 -24.55 51.23 -38.84
C LYS A 489 -24.99 50.80 -40.25
N LYS A 490 -25.11 49.50 -40.51
CA LYS A 490 -25.58 48.98 -41.80
C LYS A 490 -27.06 49.27 -42.06
N GLN A 491 -27.93 49.18 -41.05
CA GLN A 491 -29.34 49.57 -41.14
C GLN A 491 -29.50 51.07 -41.37
N GLU A 492 -28.78 51.91 -40.61
CA GLU A 492 -28.78 53.37 -40.80
C GLU A 492 -28.32 53.75 -42.21
N ALA A 493 -27.27 53.11 -42.73
CA ALA A 493 -26.80 53.32 -44.11
C ALA A 493 -27.82 52.85 -45.17
N GLN A 494 -28.59 51.79 -44.92
CA GLN A 494 -29.67 51.35 -45.81
C GLN A 494 -30.86 52.30 -45.79
N ILE A 495 -31.28 52.77 -44.61
CA ILE A 495 -32.35 53.76 -44.43
C ILE A 495 -31.96 55.07 -45.14
N LEU A 496 -30.70 55.51 -44.99
CA LEU A 496 -30.19 56.69 -45.68
C LEU A 496 -30.22 56.53 -47.21
N LYS A 497 -29.82 55.36 -47.73
CA LYS A 497 -29.90 55.06 -49.18
C LYS A 497 -31.35 55.02 -49.69
N GLN A 498 -32.29 54.53 -48.89
CA GLN A 498 -33.72 54.54 -49.25
C GLN A 498 -34.31 55.95 -49.24
N LYS A 499 -33.97 56.79 -48.25
CA LYS A 499 -34.39 58.21 -48.20
C LYS A 499 -33.83 59.03 -49.38
N ILE A 500 -32.60 58.74 -49.82
CA ILE A 500 -31.99 59.36 -51.02
C ILE A 500 -32.69 58.87 -52.32
N LYS A 501 -33.11 57.60 -52.39
CA LYS A 501 -33.87 57.07 -53.56
C LYS A 501 -35.31 57.60 -53.63
N ALA A 502 -35.95 57.86 -52.49
CA ALA A 502 -37.32 58.36 -52.39
C ALA A 502 -37.44 59.90 -52.58
N GLY A 503 -36.33 60.61 -52.84
CA GLY A 503 -36.34 62.05 -53.11
C GLY A 503 -36.49 62.95 -51.87
N LEU A 504 -36.46 62.37 -50.67
CA LEU A 504 -36.68 63.09 -49.39
C LEU A 504 -35.42 63.81 -48.87
N ILE A 505 -34.26 63.62 -49.50
CA ILE A 505 -32.97 64.26 -49.17
C ILE A 505 -32.22 64.53 -50.48
N PRO A 506 -31.60 65.72 -50.68
CA PRO A 506 -30.85 66.02 -51.90
C PRO A 506 -29.68 65.06 -52.12
N LYS A 507 -29.47 64.64 -53.38
CA LYS A 507 -28.32 63.81 -53.78
C LYS A 507 -27.01 64.56 -53.47
N PRO A 508 -26.04 63.93 -52.80
CA PRO A 508 -24.74 64.55 -52.63
C PRO A 508 -24.06 64.78 -54.00
N PRO A 509 -23.22 65.82 -54.14
CA PRO A 509 -22.52 66.13 -55.38
C PRO A 509 -21.69 64.92 -55.84
N LYS A 510 -21.71 64.62 -57.14
CA LYS A 510 -20.82 63.62 -57.73
C LYS A 510 -19.37 64.04 -57.45
N PRO A 511 -18.53 63.19 -56.83
CA PRO A 511 -17.11 63.45 -56.78
C PRO A 511 -16.56 63.42 -58.21
N LEU A 512 -15.70 64.40 -58.55
CA LEU A 512 -14.81 64.28 -59.69
C LEU A 512 -14.04 62.94 -59.58
N LYS A 513 -14.01 62.19 -60.66
CA LYS A 513 -13.17 60.99 -60.79
C LYS A 513 -11.71 61.37 -60.52
N PRO A 514 -11.04 60.76 -59.52
CA PRO A 514 -9.62 60.53 -59.63
C PRO A 514 -9.42 59.44 -60.70
N GLN A 515 -8.49 59.64 -61.62
CA GLN A 515 -7.93 58.53 -62.39
C GLN A 515 -7.41 57.49 -61.39
N ASN A 516 -8.05 56.32 -61.39
CA ASN A 516 -7.69 55.20 -60.52
C ASN A 516 -6.46 54.47 -61.09
N PRO A 517 -5.42 54.18 -60.28
CA PRO A 517 -4.40 53.17 -60.59
C PRO A 517 -4.94 51.71 -60.42
N LYS A 518 -6.22 51.46 -60.73
CA LYS A 518 -6.89 50.16 -60.47
C LYS A 518 -7.10 49.30 -61.70
N GLN A 519 -6.77 49.77 -62.91
CA GLN A 519 -6.84 48.93 -64.11
C GLN A 519 -5.61 48.02 -64.26
N GLN A 520 -4.42 48.48 -63.85
CA GLN A 520 -3.19 47.68 -63.92
C GLN A 520 -3.18 46.49 -62.94
N LYS A 521 -3.59 46.66 -61.67
CA LYS A 521 -3.60 45.58 -60.67
C LYS A 521 -4.54 44.41 -60.99
N ASN A 522 -5.66 44.66 -61.68
CA ASN A 522 -6.62 43.62 -62.04
C ASN A 522 -6.15 42.77 -63.23
N ASP A 523 -5.40 43.37 -64.16
CA ASP A 523 -4.86 42.65 -65.32
C ASP A 523 -3.63 41.82 -64.93
N THR A 524 -2.77 42.32 -64.04
CA THR A 524 -1.64 41.54 -63.49
C THR A 524 -2.13 40.33 -62.68
N GLN A 525 -3.19 40.48 -61.86
CA GLN A 525 -3.77 39.35 -61.12
C GLN A 525 -4.43 38.29 -62.02
N LYS A 526 -5.02 38.71 -63.15
CA LYS A 526 -5.53 37.75 -64.16
C LYS A 526 -4.40 37.02 -64.86
N LEU A 527 -3.33 37.73 -65.26
CA LEU A 527 -2.15 37.15 -65.88
C LEU A 527 -1.45 36.14 -64.96
N ILE A 528 -1.28 36.47 -63.67
CA ILE A 528 -0.73 35.54 -62.67
C ILE A 528 -1.59 34.28 -62.54
N LYS A 529 -2.92 34.42 -62.50
CA LYS A 529 -3.82 33.25 -62.39
C LYS A 529 -3.75 32.35 -63.62
N ILE A 530 -3.66 32.92 -64.83
CA ILE A 530 -3.51 32.15 -66.08
C ILE A 530 -2.16 31.43 -66.07
N PHE A 531 -1.08 32.14 -65.73
CA PHE A 531 0.27 31.58 -65.67
C PHE A 531 0.38 30.42 -64.67
N ILE A 532 -0.16 30.56 -63.45
CA ILE A 532 -0.18 29.46 -62.47
C ILE A 532 -0.94 28.26 -63.01
N LYS A 533 -2.06 28.47 -63.70
CA LYS A 533 -2.88 27.38 -64.26
C LYS A 533 -2.13 26.63 -65.37
N GLU A 534 -1.43 27.34 -66.24
CA GLU A 534 -0.59 26.76 -67.29
C GLU A 534 0.56 25.95 -66.69
N ARG A 535 1.33 26.53 -65.75
CA ARG A 535 2.43 25.82 -65.08
C ARG A 535 1.98 24.59 -64.29
N THR A 536 0.80 24.66 -63.68
CA THR A 536 0.21 23.50 -62.98
C THR A 536 -0.13 22.38 -63.98
N SER A 537 -0.58 22.73 -65.19
CA SER A 537 -0.83 21.77 -66.26
C SER A 537 0.47 21.13 -66.77
N ASP A 538 1.50 21.94 -66.99
CA ASP A 538 2.81 21.48 -67.47
C ASP A 538 3.49 20.57 -66.42
N PHE A 539 3.40 20.94 -65.14
CA PHE A 539 3.85 20.11 -64.04
C PHE A 539 3.13 18.75 -64.02
N LYS A 540 1.81 18.75 -64.22
CA LYS A 540 1.01 17.51 -64.24
C LYS A 540 1.40 16.61 -65.41
N SER A 541 1.61 17.19 -66.59
CA SER A 541 2.06 16.45 -67.78
C SER A 541 3.48 15.90 -67.60
N ALA A 542 4.38 16.67 -66.98
CA ALA A 542 5.71 16.20 -66.61
C ALA A 542 5.63 15.02 -65.62
N LEU A 543 4.76 15.11 -64.61
CA LEU A 543 4.55 14.07 -63.60
C LEU A 543 4.00 12.77 -64.21
N GLU A 544 3.12 12.87 -65.22
CA GLU A 544 2.61 11.73 -65.97
C GLU A 544 3.70 11.08 -66.85
N LYS A 545 4.61 11.87 -67.43
CA LYS A 545 5.77 11.37 -68.20
C LYS A 545 6.89 10.80 -67.32
N ALA A 546 7.03 11.29 -66.09
CA ALA A 546 8.00 10.83 -65.10
C ALA A 546 7.82 9.36 -64.71
N GLN A 547 6.63 8.79 -64.91
CA GLN A 547 6.40 7.35 -64.75
C GLN A 547 7.18 6.50 -65.77
N VAL A 548 7.72 7.09 -66.83
CA VAL A 548 8.41 6.39 -67.92
C VAL A 548 9.88 6.84 -68.08
N ASN A 549 10.20 8.12 -67.85
CA ASN A 549 11.57 8.64 -67.93
C ASN A 549 11.81 9.78 -66.93
N LEU A 550 12.70 9.57 -65.96
CA LEU A 550 13.02 10.53 -64.88
C LEU A 550 13.88 11.71 -65.36
N ASP A 551 14.76 11.51 -66.35
CA ASP A 551 15.63 12.58 -66.84
C ASP A 551 14.84 13.66 -67.60
N GLU A 552 13.76 13.27 -68.30
CA GLU A 552 12.83 14.19 -68.95
C GLU A 552 12.00 14.99 -67.94
N PHE A 553 11.70 14.41 -66.79
CA PHE A 553 11.00 15.11 -65.71
C PHE A 553 11.89 16.20 -65.09
N ASP A 554 13.15 15.89 -64.80
CA ASP A 554 14.08 16.86 -64.23
C ASP A 554 14.35 18.01 -65.21
N ALA A 555 14.49 17.71 -66.51
CA ALA A 555 14.59 18.74 -67.56
C ALA A 555 13.33 19.63 -67.62
N ALA A 556 12.14 19.05 -67.53
CA ALA A 556 10.88 19.80 -67.51
C ALA A 556 10.74 20.67 -66.25
N MET A 557 11.20 20.18 -65.09
CA MET A 557 11.19 20.94 -63.83
C MET A 557 12.13 22.14 -63.85
N ILE A 558 13.33 21.97 -64.42
CA ILE A 558 14.27 23.08 -64.62
C ILE A 558 13.65 24.13 -65.55
N GLU A 559 12.98 23.73 -66.61
CA GLU A 559 12.35 24.66 -67.55
C GLU A 559 11.13 25.37 -66.93
N ILE A 560 10.30 24.68 -66.14
CA ILE A 560 9.20 25.29 -65.37
C ILE A 560 9.76 26.33 -64.40
N GLN A 561 10.83 26.02 -63.67
CA GLN A 561 11.47 26.96 -62.75
C GLN A 561 12.06 28.18 -63.46
N ARG A 562 12.69 27.97 -64.63
CA ARG A 562 13.22 29.06 -65.48
C ARG A 562 12.10 30.00 -65.92
N GLN A 563 10.99 29.46 -66.40
CA GLN A 563 9.85 30.25 -66.87
C GLN A 563 9.13 30.98 -65.72
N VAL A 564 9.05 30.38 -64.54
CA VAL A 564 8.54 31.06 -63.33
C VAL A 564 9.43 32.25 -62.96
N ARG A 565 10.75 32.09 -62.93
CA ARG A 565 11.66 33.21 -62.66
C ARG A 565 11.52 34.32 -63.71
N ALA A 566 11.56 33.98 -64.99
CA ALA A 566 11.44 34.95 -66.07
C ALA A 566 10.10 35.73 -66.03
N PHE A 567 9.01 35.06 -65.65
CA PHE A 567 7.71 35.71 -65.50
C PHE A 567 7.69 36.74 -64.36
N PHE A 568 8.29 36.44 -63.21
CA PHE A 568 8.33 37.38 -62.09
C PHE A 568 9.37 38.50 -62.30
N GLU A 569 10.49 38.24 -62.98
CA GLU A 569 11.46 39.28 -63.34
C GLU A 569 10.87 40.29 -64.34
N LYS A 570 10.15 39.81 -65.36
CA LYS A 570 9.51 40.67 -66.37
C LYS A 570 8.36 41.51 -65.81
N ASN A 571 7.67 41.04 -64.77
CA ASN A 571 6.51 41.70 -64.17
C ASN A 571 6.83 42.50 -62.89
N ASN A 572 8.02 42.37 -62.30
CA ASN A 572 8.48 43.20 -61.18
C ASN A 572 9.19 44.49 -61.61
N ASN A 573 9.61 44.61 -62.88
CA ASN A 573 10.27 45.83 -63.41
C ASN A 573 9.31 46.99 -63.77
N THR A 574 8.00 46.85 -63.51
CA THR A 574 7.00 47.91 -63.78
C THR A 574 6.63 48.76 -62.55
N GLU A 575 7.28 48.56 -61.40
CA GLU A 575 7.09 49.38 -60.18
C GLU A 575 8.32 50.26 -59.81
N ILE A 576 9.29 50.44 -60.73
CA ILE A 576 10.37 51.43 -60.56
C ILE A 576 10.47 52.31 -61.82
N GLN A 577 9.61 53.33 -61.88
CA GLN A 577 9.90 54.66 -62.42
C GLN A 577 8.82 55.65 -61.94
#